data_AF-A0A7C6IJN1-F1
#
_entry.id   AF-A0A7C6IJN1-F1
#
_cell.length_a   1.000
_cell.length_b   1.000
_cell.length_c   1.000
_cell.angle_alpha   90.00
_cell.angle_beta   90.00
_cell.angle_gamma   90.00
#
_symmetry.space_group_name_H-M   'P 1'
#
loop_
_entity.id
_entity.type
_entity.pdbx_description
1 polymer ?
#
loop_
_entity_poly.entity_id
_entity_poly.type
_entity_poly.pdbx_seq_one_letter_code
_entity_poly.pdbx_strand_id
1 'polypeptide(L)'
;MIFSKIKKTCLTFLLVISIFPNYVLAYSDYIIPGGENIGIELNSEGVMIVGQYKVNNTYPAKDAGLRVGDIIIEVNGQAVTTINNLVININKAIKKRVILVI
;
A
#
# COMPACT_ATOMS: atom_id res chain seq x y z
N MET A 1 18.96 -59.01 -35.74
CA MET A 1 17.60 -58.48 -36.02
C MET A 1 16.98 -57.61 -34.92
N ILE A 2 17.50 -57.64 -33.68
CA ILE A 2 16.88 -56.96 -32.51
C ILE A 2 17.26 -55.46 -32.43
N PHE A 3 18.51 -55.11 -32.76
CA PHE A 3 19.03 -53.74 -32.68
C PHE A 3 18.30 -52.74 -33.61
N SER A 4 17.97 -53.17 -34.83
CA SER A 4 17.22 -52.35 -35.79
C SER A 4 15.75 -52.17 -35.42
N LYS A 5 15.15 -53.11 -34.67
CA LYS A 5 13.81 -52.95 -34.09
C LYS A 5 13.81 -51.91 -32.99
N ILE A 6 14.77 -51.97 -32.06
CA ILE A 6 14.90 -51.01 -30.95
C ILE A 6 15.06 -49.57 -31.46
N LYS A 7 15.91 -49.34 -32.47
CA LYS A 7 16.11 -48.00 -33.06
C LYS A 7 14.82 -47.43 -33.67
N LYS A 8 14.03 -48.28 -34.34
CA LYS A 8 12.75 -47.87 -34.94
C LYS A 8 11.67 -47.62 -33.89
N THR A 9 11.59 -48.45 -32.85
CA THR A 9 10.66 -48.27 -31.73
C THR A 9 10.96 -46.99 -30.95
N CYS A 10 12.25 -46.69 -30.73
CA CYS A 10 12.68 -45.45 -30.11
C CYS A 10 12.31 -44.22 -30.97
N LEU A 11 12.51 -44.32 -32.30
CA LEU A 11 12.15 -43.26 -33.23
C LEU A 11 10.63 -42.99 -33.26
N THR A 12 9.80 -44.04 -33.20
CA THR A 12 8.35 -43.86 -33.13
C THR A 12 7.90 -43.20 -31.83
N PHE A 13 8.56 -43.49 -30.70
CA PHE A 13 8.23 -42.86 -29.42
C PHE A 13 8.58 -41.37 -29.40
N LEU A 14 9.71 -41.00 -30.03
CA LEU A 14 10.13 -39.61 -30.18
C LEU A 14 9.15 -38.80 -31.04
N LEU A 15 8.64 -39.39 -32.13
CA LEU A 15 7.63 -38.75 -32.98
C LEU A 15 6.31 -38.51 -32.23
N VAL A 16 5.90 -39.43 -31.36
CA VAL A 16 4.70 -39.27 -30.53
C VAL A 16 4.85 -38.12 -29.53
N ILE A 17 6.03 -37.96 -28.92
CA ILE A 17 6.32 -36.84 -28.00
C ILE A 17 6.24 -35.48 -28.70
N SER A 18 6.66 -35.37 -29.97
CA SER A 18 6.59 -34.11 -30.72
C SER A 18 5.17 -33.69 -31.14
N ILE A 19 4.25 -34.65 -31.25
CA ILE A 19 2.86 -34.37 -31.68
C ILE A 19 1.96 -34.07 -30.48
N PHE A 20 2.43 -34.31 -29.25
CA PHE A 20 1.67 -34.01 -28.04
C PHE A 20 1.49 -32.48 -27.87
N PRO A 21 0.25 -31.96 -27.91
CA PRO A 21 0.03 -30.53 -27.74
C PRO A 21 0.35 -30.14 -26.29
N ASN A 22 1.41 -29.34 -26.12
CA ASN A 22 1.78 -28.79 -24.82
C ASN A 22 0.94 -27.53 -24.57
N TYR A 23 -0.19 -27.70 -23.88
CA TYR A 23 -0.98 -26.58 -23.38
C TYR A 23 -0.30 -26.00 -22.13
N VAL A 24 0.57 -25.01 -22.32
CA VAL A 24 1.13 -24.23 -21.21
C VAL A 24 0.22 -23.03 -20.95
N LEU A 25 -0.53 -23.08 -19.85
CA LEU A 25 -1.30 -21.94 -19.36
C LEU A 25 -0.35 -21.00 -18.60
N ALA A 26 0.26 -20.06 -19.30
CA ALA A 26 1.16 -19.05 -18.74
C ALA A 26 0.38 -17.92 -18.03
N TYR A 27 -0.47 -18.27 -17.08
CA TYR A 27 -1.12 -17.27 -16.23
C TYR A 27 -0.26 -17.02 -15.00
N SER A 28 0.09 -15.76 -14.74
CA SER A 28 0.84 -15.37 -13.54
C SER A 28 -0.13 -15.03 -12.41
N ASP A 29 0.05 -15.66 -11.25
CA ASP A 29 -0.69 -15.35 -10.01
C ASP A 29 -0.21 -14.06 -9.32
N TYR A 30 0.82 -13.39 -9.87
CA TYR A 30 1.40 -12.20 -9.27
C TYR A 30 1.71 -11.12 -10.31
N ILE A 31 1.62 -9.87 -9.85
CA ILE A 31 1.94 -8.67 -10.61
C ILE A 31 3.16 -8.02 -9.97
N ILE A 32 4.12 -7.58 -10.79
CA ILE A 32 5.23 -6.75 -10.32
C ILE A 32 4.83 -5.29 -10.59
N PRO A 33 4.62 -4.46 -9.56
CA PRO A 33 4.36 -3.05 -9.78
C PRO A 33 5.60 -2.41 -10.41
N GLY A 34 5.43 -1.83 -11.60
CA GLY A 34 6.44 -1.03 -12.29
C GLY A 34 6.05 0.45 -12.30
N GLY A 35 7.03 1.32 -12.55
CA GLY A 35 6.84 2.78 -12.63
C GLY A 35 7.91 3.54 -11.85
N GLU A 36 7.98 4.84 -12.11
CA GLU A 36 8.82 5.78 -11.34
C GLU A 36 7.93 6.57 -10.38
N ASN A 37 8.49 6.96 -9.23
CA ASN A 37 7.74 7.70 -8.22
C ASN A 37 7.47 9.13 -8.70
N ILE A 38 6.22 9.40 -9.07
CA ILE A 38 5.75 10.78 -9.29
C ILE A 38 5.36 11.36 -7.94
N GLY A 39 6.23 12.21 -7.39
CA GLY A 39 5.92 12.97 -6.17
C GLY A 39 4.91 14.08 -6.47
N ILE A 40 3.90 14.22 -5.61
CA ILE A 40 2.96 15.35 -5.62
C ILE A 40 3.11 16.05 -4.28
N GLU A 41 3.41 17.34 -4.30
CA GLU A 41 3.42 18.17 -3.10
C GLU A 41 2.05 18.82 -2.90
N LEU A 42 1.48 18.65 -1.71
CA LEU A 42 0.21 19.25 -1.34
C LEU A 42 0.47 20.48 -0.48
N ASN A 43 0.09 21.65 -1.00
CA ASN A 43 0.11 22.89 -0.25
C ASN A 43 -1.22 23.05 0.50
N SER A 44 -1.17 23.06 1.84
CA SER A 44 -2.33 23.34 2.70
C SER A 44 -2.02 24.45 3.69
N GLU A 45 -3.02 25.25 4.02
CA GLU A 45 -2.95 26.29 5.06
C GLU A 45 -3.05 25.68 6.48
N GLY A 46 -2.28 24.62 6.75
CA GLY A 46 -2.35 23.86 7.99
C GLY A 46 -1.94 22.40 7.82
N VAL A 47 -2.34 21.54 8.75
CA VAL A 47 -2.04 20.10 8.72
C VAL A 47 -3.28 19.31 8.31
N MET A 48 -3.24 18.71 7.12
CA MET A 48 -4.35 17.92 6.58
C MET A 48 -4.40 16.51 7.18
N ILE A 49 -5.61 16.06 7.53
CA ILE A 49 -5.87 14.69 7.98
C ILE A 49 -6.06 13.80 6.75
N VAL A 50 -5.07 12.96 6.45
CA VAL A 50 -5.12 12.02 5.31
C VAL A 50 -5.68 10.64 5.67
N GLY A 51 -5.80 10.32 6.96
CA GLY A 51 -6.22 9.00 7.41
C GLY A 51 -6.46 8.94 8.91
N GLN A 52 -7.14 7.89 9.35
CA GLN A 52 -7.44 7.62 10.76
C GLN A 52 -7.06 6.19 11.10
N TYR A 53 -6.40 6.02 12.25
CA TYR A 53 -5.85 4.74 12.67
C TYR A 53 -6.37 4.33 14.05
N LYS A 54 -6.41 3.02 14.25
CA LYS A 54 -6.76 2.42 15.54
C LYS A 54 -5.57 2.50 16.49
N VAL A 55 -5.77 2.96 17.72
CA VAL A 55 -4.75 3.03 18.76
C VAL A 55 -5.35 2.45 20.04
N ASN A 56 -4.69 1.45 20.64
CA ASN A 56 -5.16 0.82 21.89
C ASN A 56 -6.65 0.42 21.86
N ASN A 57 -7.07 -0.16 20.74
CA ASN A 57 -8.44 -0.59 20.47
C ASN A 57 -9.50 0.52 20.27
N THR A 58 -9.15 1.80 20.32
CA THR A 58 -10.02 2.95 20.01
C THR A 58 -9.61 3.64 18.72
N TYR A 59 -10.42 4.58 18.23
CA TYR A 59 -10.10 5.42 17.06
C TYR A 59 -10.08 6.89 17.49
N PRO A 60 -8.99 7.38 18.13
CA PRO A 60 -8.97 8.69 18.78
C PRO A 60 -9.43 9.85 17.89
N ALA A 61 -9.02 9.85 16.62
CA ALA A 61 -9.41 10.88 15.65
C ALA A 61 -10.92 10.82 15.34
N LYS A 62 -11.45 9.63 15.08
CA LYS A 62 -12.87 9.41 14.79
C LYS A 62 -13.74 9.73 16.00
N ASP A 63 -13.31 9.28 17.18
CA ASP A 63 -14.00 9.50 18.46
C ASP A 63 -14.01 10.98 18.85
N ALA A 64 -13.00 11.76 18.41
CA ALA A 64 -12.95 13.21 18.52
C ALA A 64 -13.76 13.95 17.43
N GLY A 65 -14.38 13.24 16.49
CA GLY A 65 -15.18 13.82 15.41
C GLY A 65 -14.40 14.33 14.21
N LEU A 66 -13.07 14.14 14.17
CA LEU A 66 -12.23 14.50 13.04
C LEU A 66 -12.55 13.60 11.84
N ARG A 67 -12.30 14.09 10.63
CA ARG A 67 -12.55 13.39 9.36
C ARG A 67 -11.35 13.51 8.43
N VAL A 68 -11.25 12.56 7.50
CA VAL A 68 -10.28 12.67 6.41
C VAL A 68 -10.66 13.86 5.53
N GLY A 69 -9.68 14.71 5.22
CA GLY A 69 -9.88 15.96 4.49
C GLY A 69 -9.95 17.22 5.37
N ASP A 70 -10.16 17.08 6.69
CA ASP A 70 -10.10 18.22 7.61
C ASP A 70 -8.67 18.81 7.63
N ILE A 71 -8.55 20.12 7.83
CA ILE A 71 -7.27 20.83 7.89
C ILE A 71 -7.13 21.48 9.26
N ILE A 72 -6.24 20.94 10.10
CA ILE A 72 -5.97 21.52 11.41
C ILE A 72 -5.19 22.82 11.22
N ILE A 73 -5.82 23.95 11.57
CA ILE A 73 -5.23 25.28 11.47
C ILE A 73 -4.73 25.81 12.82
N GLU A 74 -5.26 25.28 13.94
CA GLU A 74 -4.93 25.75 15.29
C GLU A 74 -5.01 24.64 16.33
N VAL A 75 -4.14 24.70 17.32
CA VAL A 75 -4.18 23.87 18.53
C VAL A 75 -4.08 24.76 19.76
N ASN A 76 -5.08 24.72 20.64
CA ASN A 76 -5.12 25.46 21.90
C ASN A 76 -4.80 26.97 21.77
N GLY A 77 -5.36 27.67 20.77
CA GLY A 77 -5.09 29.10 20.58
C GLY A 77 -3.84 29.40 19.74
N GLN A 78 -3.09 28.38 19.30
CA GLN A 78 -1.84 28.55 18.56
C GLN A 78 -1.96 28.04 17.14
N ALA A 79 -1.73 28.92 16.16
CA ALA A 79 -1.73 28.58 14.75
C ALA A 79 -0.70 27.48 14.42
N VAL A 80 -1.06 26.58 13.53
CA VAL A 80 -0.23 25.44 13.12
C VAL A 80 -0.17 25.36 11.61
N THR A 81 1.04 25.42 11.08
CA THR A 81 1.34 25.30 9.64
C THR A 81 2.17 24.07 9.31
N THR A 82 2.74 23.40 10.32
CA THR A 82 3.61 22.24 10.15
C THR A 82 3.30 21.14 11.16
N ILE A 83 3.61 19.91 10.79
CA ILE A 83 3.46 18.75 11.67
C ILE A 83 4.29 18.90 12.96
N ASN A 84 5.47 19.51 12.88
CA ASN A 84 6.32 19.73 14.04
C ASN A 84 5.67 20.67 15.04
N ASN A 85 5.06 21.78 14.57
CA ASN A 85 4.32 22.70 15.43
C ASN A 85 3.13 22.01 16.10
N LEU A 86 2.40 21.16 15.35
CA LEU A 86 1.30 20.37 15.89
C LEU A 86 1.76 19.50 17.06
N VAL A 87 2.81 18.70 16.85
CA VAL A 87 3.35 17.77 17.86
C VAL A 87 3.86 18.52 19.08
N ILE A 88 4.60 19.62 18.88
CA ILE A 88 5.12 20.43 19.98
C ILE A 88 3.97 21.00 20.83
N ASN A 89 2.92 21.54 20.19
CA ASN A 89 1.80 22.15 20.89
C ASN A 89 0.91 21.12 21.62
N ILE A 90 0.76 19.92 21.06
CA ILE A 90 0.10 18.80 21.74
C ILE A 90 0.92 18.34 22.95
N ASN A 91 2.23 18.14 22.80
CA ASN A 91 3.08 17.65 23.88
C ASN A 91 3.21 18.64 25.05
N LYS A 92 3.15 19.94 24.77
CA LYS A 92 3.08 20.98 25.82
C LYS A 92 1.82 20.87 26.68
N ALA A 93 0.73 20.29 26.16
CA ALA A 93 -0.56 20.23 26.84
C ALA A 93 -0.67 19.14 27.92
N ILE A 94 0.45 18.73 28.57
CA ILE A 94 0.55 17.63 29.55
C ILE A 94 -0.73 17.47 30.42
N LYS A 95 -1.47 16.37 30.19
CA LYS A 95 -2.73 15.99 30.87
C LYS A 95 -3.91 16.98 30.79
N LYS A 96 -3.90 17.93 29.85
CA LYS A 96 -5.01 18.86 29.62
C LYS A 96 -5.78 18.54 28.34
N ARG A 97 -7.02 19.00 28.28
CA ARG A 97 -7.88 18.93 27.09
C ARG A 97 -7.22 19.71 25.95
N VAL A 98 -7.11 19.08 24.78
CA VAL A 98 -6.63 19.72 23.56
C VAL A 98 -7.85 20.20 22.75
N ILE A 99 -7.80 21.42 22.27
CA ILE A 99 -8.80 22.03 21.39
C ILE A 99 -8.14 22.21 20.03
N LEU A 100 -8.82 21.73 18.99
CA LEU A 100 -8.39 21.88 17.61
C LEU A 100 -9.38 22.81 16.89
N VAL A 101 -8.85 23.63 15.98
CA VAL A 101 -9.64 24.33 14.97
C VAL A 101 -9.30 23.68 13.63
N ILE A 102 -10.34 23.24 12.91
CA ILE A 102 -10.31 22.48 11.65
C ILE A 102 -11.09 23.18 10.55
#